data_AF-A0A940R3U7-F1
#
_entry.id   AF-A0A940R3U7-F1
#
_cell.length_a   1.000
_cell.length_b   1.000
_cell.length_c   1.000
_cell.angle_alpha   90.00
_cell.angle_beta   90.00
_cell.angle_gamma   90.00
#
_symmetry.space_group_name_H-M   'P 1'
#
loop_
_entity.id
_entity.type
_entity.pdbx_description
1 polymer ?
#
loop_
_entity_poly.entity_id
_entity_poly.type
_entity_poly.pdbx_seq_one_letter_code
_entity_poly.pdbx_strand_id
1 'polypeptide(L)'
;LKNPRAYIDRLRSVFGKDCYIIVEKVLDVKEELPPSFDIQGTSGYEFLSYTNQLITDNRGSDSLLKFYQEMVPEYNDYDAMVFENKLSNLESYLNGEWDNLLRMLLSLNLVEDEEIKITRLKMALGVFMSAFPVYRSYIDEIPVSAADQELIIMAFSIAKEKHPALEYELSVLQDLFQPHEDPLKTTNRLLFVQRLMQFTGPLAAKGVEDTTFYRYNVLISHNEVGDEPCILGIDIKTFHDKMIQRQIKNPLSFNCTSTHDTKRGEDNRIRINILSEVAPDWKQLVTGWREMNESFKEELNGIKAPILNDEYFIYQAIVGGFPEDLEVTDTFRARTKRYFTKALREGKLMSDHINPNTAYEEACSRFIDHLLNPDHSFLPSLMPFVAGIVRYANLYTMVQVIIKTTAPGIPDIYQGCELWDLSYVDPDNRRPVDYDLRRKLLNELNQKEQEDPQKLLDWANEHYLIGTQKMFVTKEILELRKKHPVLFTEGEYIPVYPQQGERNVIAFLRHHGSKWVLIVLPLAIAAEPEITAVIQLPDDAPENWKNIFTGENVSGLKHEVVDLLDMFPVAVLESE
;
A
#
# COMPACT_ATOMS: atom_id res chain seq x y z
N LEU A 1 -21.32 6.60 5.62
CA LEU A 1 -22.39 6.36 6.63
C LEU A 1 -22.37 7.45 7.71
N LYS A 2 -23.54 7.85 8.25
CA LYS A 2 -23.63 8.85 9.35
C LYS A 2 -23.19 8.26 10.70
N ASN A 3 -23.77 7.12 11.08
CA ASN A 3 -23.37 6.35 12.26
C ASN A 3 -23.04 4.91 11.82
N PRO A 4 -21.74 4.58 11.58
CA PRO A 4 -21.32 3.25 11.16
C PRO A 4 -21.59 2.16 12.20
N ARG A 5 -21.39 2.44 13.50
CA ARG A 5 -21.66 1.50 14.59
C ARG A 5 -23.11 1.01 14.56
N ALA A 6 -24.06 1.93 14.55
CA ALA A 6 -25.48 1.59 14.49
C ALA A 6 -25.86 0.83 13.21
N TYR A 7 -25.13 1.03 12.10
CA TYR A 7 -25.33 0.24 10.88
C TYR A 7 -24.82 -1.20 11.05
N ILE A 8 -23.63 -1.36 11.65
CA ILE A 8 -23.07 -2.67 11.97
C ILE A 8 -23.99 -3.43 12.93
N ASP A 9 -24.50 -2.78 13.98
CA ASP A 9 -25.45 -3.39 14.93
C ASP A 9 -26.72 -3.90 14.21
N ARG A 10 -27.23 -3.12 13.25
CA ARG A 10 -28.35 -3.56 12.41
C ARG A 10 -27.98 -4.75 11.54
N LEU A 11 -26.81 -4.76 10.91
CA LEU A 11 -26.35 -5.93 10.14
C LEU A 11 -26.25 -7.17 11.03
N ARG A 12 -25.68 -7.03 12.23
CA ARG A 12 -25.60 -8.12 13.22
C ARG A 12 -26.97 -8.62 13.65
N SER A 13 -27.93 -7.73 13.83
CA SER A 13 -29.31 -8.12 14.16
C SER A 13 -29.99 -8.93 13.06
N VAL A 14 -29.62 -8.72 11.79
CA VAL A 14 -30.21 -9.37 10.62
C VAL A 14 -29.49 -10.68 10.28
N PHE A 15 -28.16 -10.68 10.30
CA PHE A 15 -27.33 -11.80 9.83
C PHE A 15 -26.81 -12.70 10.96
N GLY A 16 -26.97 -12.29 12.22
CA GLY A 16 -26.47 -13.03 13.38
C GLY A 16 -24.98 -12.85 13.64
N LYS A 17 -24.52 -13.50 14.72
CA LYS A 17 -23.13 -13.41 15.20
C LYS A 17 -22.14 -14.22 14.34
N ASP A 18 -22.61 -15.30 13.72
CA ASP A 18 -21.76 -16.21 12.95
C ASP A 18 -21.48 -15.73 11.52
N CYS A 19 -22.22 -14.72 11.04
CA CYS A 19 -21.97 -14.14 9.73
C CYS A 19 -20.63 -13.40 9.72
N TYR A 20 -19.74 -13.73 8.79
CA TYR A 20 -18.49 -13.00 8.62
C TYR A 20 -18.76 -11.62 8.00
N ILE A 21 -18.40 -10.54 8.70
CA ILE A 21 -18.55 -9.16 8.26
C ILE A 21 -17.22 -8.45 8.38
N ILE A 22 -16.77 -7.88 7.28
CA ILE A 22 -15.63 -6.96 7.21
C ILE A 22 -16.06 -5.64 6.60
N VAL A 23 -15.22 -4.62 6.76
CA VAL A 23 -15.45 -3.29 6.19
C VAL A 23 -14.32 -2.90 5.25
N GLU A 24 -14.65 -2.27 4.13
CA GLU A 24 -13.67 -1.47 3.43
C GLU A 24 -13.40 -0.21 4.27
N LYS A 25 -12.20 -0.13 4.84
CA LYS A 25 -11.76 1.02 5.63
C LYS A 25 -10.25 1.13 5.56
N VAL A 26 -9.78 2.28 5.07
CA VAL A 26 -8.36 2.63 5.07
C VAL A 26 -7.97 3.15 6.45
N LEU A 27 -7.05 2.46 7.13
CA LEU A 27 -6.50 2.85 8.43
C LEU A 27 -5.23 3.66 8.21
N ASP A 28 -5.10 4.78 8.94
CA ASP A 28 -3.81 5.46 9.07
C ASP A 28 -2.82 4.60 9.90
N VAL A 29 -1.52 4.89 9.83
CA VAL A 29 -0.42 4.07 10.43
C VAL A 29 -0.64 3.78 11.91
N LYS A 30 -1.22 4.72 12.66
CA LYS A 30 -1.48 4.62 14.10
C LYS A 30 -2.97 4.42 14.44
N GLU A 31 -3.83 4.30 13.43
CA GLU A 31 -5.26 4.15 13.63
C GLU A 31 -5.65 2.68 13.84
N GLU A 32 -6.61 2.46 14.72
CA GLU A 32 -7.20 1.15 14.96
C GLU A 32 -8.69 1.17 14.65
N LEU A 33 -9.25 0.01 14.29
CA LEU A 33 -10.70 -0.13 14.21
C LEU A 33 -11.32 0.13 15.59
N PRO A 34 -12.44 0.87 15.68
CA PRO A 34 -13.13 1.05 16.94
C PRO A 34 -13.51 -0.30 17.56
N PRO A 35 -13.14 -0.59 18.83
CA PRO A 35 -13.45 -1.86 19.49
C PRO A 35 -14.96 -2.13 19.61
N SER A 36 -15.78 -1.09 19.51
CA SER A 36 -17.25 -1.18 19.50
C SER A 36 -17.83 -1.73 18.20
N PHE A 37 -17.04 -1.87 17.13
CA PHE A 37 -17.53 -2.43 15.87
C PHE A 37 -17.48 -3.95 15.95
N ASP A 38 -18.66 -4.58 16.01
CA ASP A 38 -18.80 -6.03 16.00
C ASP A 38 -18.57 -6.59 14.57
N ILE A 39 -17.31 -6.59 14.12
CA ILE A 39 -16.85 -7.06 12.80
C ILE A 39 -15.56 -7.87 12.94
N GLN A 40 -15.20 -8.62 11.91
CA GLN A 40 -14.00 -9.45 11.89
C GLN A 40 -12.74 -8.71 11.41
N GLY A 41 -12.88 -7.53 10.80
CA GLY A 41 -11.75 -6.73 10.36
C GLY A 41 -12.05 -5.84 9.16
N THR A 42 -10.99 -5.47 8.43
CA THR A 42 -11.04 -4.64 7.21
C THR A 42 -10.87 -5.50 5.95
N SER A 43 -10.90 -4.84 4.79
CA SER A 43 -10.44 -5.39 3.51
C SER A 43 -8.91 -5.54 3.39
N GLY A 44 -8.13 -5.08 4.38
CA GLY A 44 -6.72 -5.44 4.51
C GLY A 44 -5.68 -4.49 3.93
N TYR A 45 -6.03 -3.24 3.61
CA TYR A 45 -5.06 -2.25 3.12
C TYR A 45 -3.93 -1.97 4.13
N GLU A 46 -4.20 -2.06 5.43
CA GLU A 46 -3.16 -1.94 6.45
C GLU A 46 -2.14 -3.08 6.35
N PHE A 47 -2.58 -4.30 6.02
CA PHE A 47 -1.68 -5.43 5.82
C PHE A 47 -0.83 -5.26 4.54
N LEU A 48 -1.45 -4.73 3.48
CA LEU A 48 -0.75 -4.36 2.24
C LEU A 48 0.39 -3.41 2.58
N SER A 49 0.11 -2.31 3.28
CA SER A 49 1.13 -1.34 3.70
C SER A 49 2.24 -2.00 4.49
N TYR A 50 1.93 -2.77 5.54
CA TYR A 50 2.97 -3.38 6.38
C TYR A 50 3.90 -4.30 5.59
N THR A 51 3.35 -5.08 4.66
CA THR A 51 4.13 -5.99 3.82
C THR A 51 4.94 -5.23 2.78
N ASN A 52 4.36 -4.20 2.16
CA ASN A 52 5.05 -3.35 1.20
C ASN A 52 6.25 -2.62 1.84
N GLN A 53 6.04 -2.08 3.05
CA GLN A 53 7.07 -1.41 3.85
C GLN A 53 8.15 -2.37 4.34
N LEU A 54 7.83 -3.65 4.61
CA LEU A 54 8.83 -4.67 4.97
C LEU A 54 9.76 -5.01 3.79
N ILE A 55 9.20 -5.09 2.58
CA ILE A 55 9.96 -5.46 1.36
C ILE A 55 10.87 -4.31 0.89
N THR A 56 10.61 -3.08 1.34
CA THR A 56 11.41 -1.91 1.00
C THR A 56 12.64 -1.79 1.89
N ASP A 57 13.82 -1.64 1.27
CA ASP A 57 15.07 -1.39 2.00
C ASP A 57 15.10 0.06 2.51
N ASN A 58 15.10 0.22 3.83
CA ASN A 58 15.05 1.53 4.49
C ASN A 58 16.30 2.38 4.22
N ARG A 59 17.51 1.78 4.20
CA ARG A 59 18.76 2.52 3.94
C ARG A 59 18.82 3.07 2.53
N GLY A 60 18.42 2.26 1.56
CA GLY A 60 18.30 2.59 0.16
C GLY A 60 17.24 3.66 -0.06
N SER A 61 16.11 3.54 0.62
CA SER A 61 15.03 4.52 0.54
C SER A 61 15.43 5.89 1.09
N ASP A 62 16.18 5.96 2.20
CA ASP A 62 16.76 7.22 2.69
C ASP A 62 17.68 7.89 1.64
N SER A 63 18.43 7.07 0.89
CA SER A 63 19.31 7.52 -0.20
C SER A 63 18.50 8.04 -1.39
N LEU A 64 17.37 7.39 -1.72
CA LEU A 64 16.45 7.82 -2.77
C LEU A 64 15.69 9.09 -2.39
N LEU A 65 15.26 9.23 -1.13
CA LEU A 65 14.60 10.42 -0.62
C LEU A 65 15.50 11.65 -0.78
N LYS A 66 16.76 11.57 -0.35
CA LYS A 66 17.73 12.67 -0.52
C LYS A 66 17.92 13.04 -1.99
N PHE A 67 18.07 12.04 -2.86
CA PHE A 67 18.20 12.27 -4.30
C PHE A 67 16.95 12.94 -4.90
N TYR A 68 15.76 12.50 -4.50
CA TYR A 68 14.49 13.12 -4.93
C TYR A 68 14.38 14.57 -4.45
N GLN A 69 14.70 14.83 -3.18
CA GLN A 69 14.64 16.18 -2.58
C GLN A 69 15.66 17.15 -3.18
N GLU A 70 16.81 16.65 -3.65
CA GLU A 70 17.78 17.46 -4.41
C GLU A 70 17.27 17.79 -5.82
N MET A 71 16.52 16.88 -6.45
CA MET A 71 15.98 17.06 -7.80
C MET A 71 14.76 18.00 -7.82
N VAL A 72 13.83 17.83 -6.88
CA VAL A 72 12.55 18.55 -6.85
C VAL A 72 12.26 19.11 -5.45
N PRO A 73 13.04 20.10 -4.98
CA PRO A 73 13.03 20.59 -3.61
C PRO A 73 11.68 21.18 -3.14
N GLU A 74 10.80 21.55 -4.08
CA GLU A 74 9.45 22.02 -3.79
C GLU A 74 8.53 20.94 -3.17
N TYR A 75 8.90 19.65 -3.25
CA TYR A 75 8.12 18.53 -2.70
C TYR A 75 8.76 17.89 -1.45
N ASN A 76 9.58 18.64 -0.70
CA ASN A 76 10.33 18.12 0.45
C ASN A 76 9.48 17.90 1.71
N ASP A 77 8.38 18.62 1.88
CA ASP A 77 7.49 18.55 3.04
C ASP A 77 6.19 17.82 2.68
N TYR A 78 6.16 16.52 2.98
CA TYR A 78 5.01 15.66 2.68
C TYR A 78 3.74 16.12 3.42
N ASP A 79 3.85 16.48 4.70
CA ASP A 79 2.71 16.89 5.52
C ASP A 79 2.10 18.21 5.01
N ALA A 80 2.96 19.17 4.61
CA ALA A 80 2.50 20.38 3.94
C ALA A 80 1.80 20.06 2.62
N MET A 81 2.35 19.18 1.79
CA MET A 81 1.71 18.77 0.53
C MET A 81 0.33 18.14 0.77
N VAL A 82 0.20 17.23 1.74
CA VAL A 82 -1.09 16.61 2.11
C VAL A 82 -2.10 17.68 2.50
N PHE A 83 -1.71 18.60 3.39
CA PHE A 83 -2.58 19.66 3.85
C PHE A 83 -3.04 20.57 2.69
N GLU A 84 -2.09 21.02 1.86
CA GLU A 84 -2.35 21.91 0.72
C GLU A 84 -3.20 21.23 -0.35
N ASN A 85 -2.93 19.96 -0.66
CA ASN A 85 -3.71 19.21 -1.64
C ASN A 85 -5.14 18.94 -1.14
N LYS A 86 -5.34 18.64 0.15
CA LYS A 86 -6.69 18.56 0.75
C LYS A 86 -7.40 19.92 0.61
N LEU A 87 -6.76 21.02 1.00
CA LEU A 87 -7.40 22.35 0.94
C LEU A 87 -7.72 22.78 -0.50
N SER A 88 -6.80 22.59 -1.44
CA SER A 88 -7.01 22.90 -2.86
C SER A 88 -8.13 22.06 -3.47
N ASN A 89 -8.25 20.78 -3.09
CA ASN A 89 -9.34 19.92 -3.53
C ASN A 89 -10.70 20.42 -3.00
N LEU A 90 -10.73 20.89 -1.76
CA LEU A 90 -11.92 21.47 -1.15
C LEU A 90 -12.38 22.73 -1.90
N GLU A 91 -11.44 23.60 -2.26
CA GLU A 91 -11.72 24.84 -2.98
C GLU A 91 -12.22 24.59 -4.41
N SER A 92 -11.56 23.68 -5.13
CA SER A 92 -11.73 23.54 -6.59
C SER A 92 -12.78 22.50 -6.98
N TYR A 93 -12.92 21.41 -6.22
CA TYR A 93 -13.75 20.25 -6.62
C TYR A 93 -14.86 19.94 -5.64
N LEU A 94 -14.70 20.27 -4.35
CA LEU A 94 -15.66 19.91 -3.29
C LEU A 94 -16.33 21.13 -2.63
N ASN A 95 -16.26 22.30 -3.27
CA ASN A 95 -16.75 23.57 -2.71
C ASN A 95 -18.24 23.54 -2.38
N GLY A 96 -19.05 22.85 -3.20
CA GLY A 96 -20.49 22.72 -2.98
C GLY A 96 -20.84 22.01 -1.67
N GLU A 97 -20.10 20.95 -1.32
CA GLU A 97 -20.32 20.25 -0.04
C GLU A 97 -19.76 21.05 1.14
N TRP A 98 -18.66 21.79 0.92
CA TRP A 98 -18.16 22.74 1.91
C TRP A 98 -19.17 23.85 2.24
N ASP A 99 -19.85 24.39 1.21
CA ASP A 99 -20.96 25.33 1.38
C ASP A 99 -22.14 24.71 2.12
N ASN A 100 -22.48 23.45 1.81
CA ASN A 100 -23.57 22.75 2.49
C ASN A 100 -23.27 22.57 3.98
N LEU A 101 -22.04 22.22 4.34
CA LEU A 101 -21.62 22.13 5.75
C LEU A 101 -21.72 23.48 6.45
N LEU A 102 -21.24 24.55 5.84
CA LEU A 102 -21.37 25.89 6.41
C LEU A 102 -22.84 26.29 6.60
N ARG A 103 -23.69 26.03 5.61
CA ARG A 103 -25.14 26.29 5.71
C ARG A 103 -25.78 25.50 6.83
N MET A 104 -25.37 24.25 7.03
CA MET A 104 -25.84 23.39 8.11
C MET A 104 -25.39 23.91 9.49
N LEU A 105 -24.13 24.36 9.61
CA LEU A 105 -23.61 24.97 10.83
C LEU A 105 -24.47 26.18 11.25
N LEU A 106 -24.77 27.06 10.30
CA LEU A 106 -25.58 28.26 10.52
C LEU A 106 -27.06 27.92 10.80
N SER A 107 -27.65 26.98 10.06
CA SER A 107 -29.07 26.63 10.22
C SER A 107 -29.38 25.92 11.54
N LEU A 108 -28.39 25.25 12.13
CA LEU A 108 -28.47 24.64 13.45
C LEU A 108 -28.22 25.64 14.60
N ASN A 109 -27.96 26.92 14.28
CA ASN A 109 -27.67 28.00 15.22
C ASN A 109 -26.54 27.63 16.21
N LEU A 110 -25.46 27.06 15.67
CA LEU A 110 -24.32 26.56 16.45
C LEU A 110 -23.21 27.59 16.65
N VAL A 111 -23.29 28.72 15.96
CA VAL A 111 -22.37 29.86 16.11
C VAL A 111 -23.19 31.06 16.53
N GLU A 112 -22.94 31.57 17.74
CA GLU A 112 -23.71 32.65 18.36
C GLU A 112 -23.17 34.04 18.04
N ASP A 113 -21.90 34.12 17.63
CA ASP A 113 -21.26 35.38 17.27
C ASP A 113 -21.75 35.86 15.90
N GLU A 114 -22.61 36.88 15.90
CA GLU A 114 -23.15 37.50 14.68
C GLU A 114 -22.11 38.35 13.93
N GLU A 115 -21.00 38.75 14.58
CA GLU A 115 -19.94 39.54 13.97
C GLU A 115 -18.92 38.69 13.19
N ILE A 116 -18.95 37.37 13.39
CA ILE A 116 -18.06 36.43 12.71
C ILE A 116 -18.26 36.51 11.19
N LYS A 117 -17.18 36.75 10.45
CA LYS A 117 -17.27 36.78 8.99
C LYS A 117 -17.48 35.36 8.46
N ILE A 118 -18.61 35.14 7.81
CA ILE A 118 -18.99 33.83 7.22
C ILE A 118 -17.88 33.24 6.35
N THR A 119 -17.17 34.07 5.58
CA THR A 119 -16.05 33.63 4.72
C THR A 119 -14.86 33.09 5.53
N ARG A 120 -14.58 33.67 6.70
CA ARG A 120 -13.51 33.22 7.60
C ARG A 120 -13.91 31.95 8.33
N LEU A 121 -15.17 31.85 8.76
CA LEU A 121 -15.71 30.62 9.35
C LEU A 121 -15.70 29.45 8.36
N LYS A 122 -16.07 29.70 7.09
CA LYS A 122 -15.94 28.71 6.00
C LYS A 122 -14.50 28.25 5.89
N MET A 123 -13.56 29.18 5.77
CA MET A 123 -12.13 28.87 5.65
C MET A 123 -11.63 28.05 6.85
N ALA A 124 -11.96 28.46 8.09
CA ALA A 124 -11.58 27.73 9.30
C ALA A 124 -12.09 26.27 9.29
N LEU A 125 -13.30 26.03 8.81
CA LEU A 125 -13.83 24.67 8.64
C LEU A 125 -13.00 23.86 7.64
N GLY A 126 -12.63 24.47 6.50
CA GLY A 126 -11.80 23.81 5.49
C GLY A 126 -10.41 23.47 6.00
N VAL A 127 -9.78 24.42 6.69
CA VAL A 127 -8.46 24.27 7.31
C VAL A 127 -8.46 23.16 8.36
N PHE A 128 -9.48 23.11 9.22
CA PHE A 128 -9.64 22.02 10.18
C PHE A 128 -9.77 20.66 9.49
N MET A 129 -10.62 20.56 8.45
CA MET A 129 -10.79 19.30 7.71
C MET A 129 -9.51 18.86 7.01
N SER A 130 -8.73 19.79 6.44
CA SER A 130 -7.45 19.50 5.80
C SER A 130 -6.37 19.08 6.81
N ALA A 131 -6.43 19.60 8.03
CA ALA A 131 -5.56 19.23 9.13
C ALA A 131 -5.96 17.92 9.83
N PHE A 132 -7.13 17.34 9.51
CA PHE A 132 -7.60 16.13 10.18
C PHE A 132 -6.69 14.94 9.83
N PRO A 133 -6.12 14.23 10.83
CA PRO A 133 -5.01 13.30 10.61
C PRO A 133 -5.45 11.95 10.03
N VAL A 134 -6.70 11.54 10.28
CA VAL A 134 -7.26 10.26 9.78
C VAL A 134 -8.39 10.53 8.79
N TYR A 135 -8.90 9.50 8.11
CA TYR A 135 -10.05 9.66 7.20
C TYR A 135 -11.24 10.28 7.92
N ARG A 136 -11.55 9.79 9.13
CA ARG A 136 -12.63 10.33 9.96
C ARG A 136 -12.56 9.77 11.37
N SER A 137 -13.18 10.49 12.30
CA SER A 137 -13.54 9.98 13.61
C SER A 137 -14.98 9.43 13.61
N TYR A 138 -15.31 8.58 14.60
CA TYR A 138 -16.56 7.82 14.69
C TYR A 138 -17.47 8.29 15.84
N ILE A 139 -17.63 9.60 15.96
CA ILE A 139 -18.38 10.25 17.05
C ILE A 139 -19.87 9.87 17.03
N ASP A 140 -20.32 9.11 18.03
CA ASP A 140 -21.73 8.75 18.24
C ASP A 140 -22.39 9.48 19.42
N GLU A 141 -21.60 10.14 20.29
CA GLU A 141 -22.08 10.93 21.44
C GLU A 141 -21.21 12.17 21.73
N ILE A 142 -21.74 13.10 22.54
CA ILE A 142 -21.01 14.24 23.11
C ILE A 142 -21.24 14.21 24.63
N PRO A 143 -20.19 14.30 25.47
CA PRO A 143 -18.77 14.53 25.13
C PRO A 143 -18.14 13.40 24.31
N VAL A 144 -17.18 13.75 23.46
CA VAL A 144 -16.50 12.77 22.59
C VAL A 144 -15.59 11.84 23.41
N SER A 145 -15.26 10.67 22.84
CA SER A 145 -14.34 9.73 23.48
C SER A 145 -12.94 10.34 23.67
N ALA A 146 -12.16 9.83 24.63
CA ALA A 146 -10.80 10.32 24.86
C ALA A 146 -9.90 10.17 23.62
N ALA A 147 -10.02 9.06 22.89
CA ALA A 147 -9.27 8.82 21.66
C ALA A 147 -9.64 9.82 20.56
N ASP A 148 -10.94 10.11 20.38
CA ASP A 148 -11.38 11.11 19.41
C ASP A 148 -10.96 12.53 19.82
N GLN A 149 -11.00 12.84 21.13
CA GLN A 149 -10.58 14.12 21.66
C GLN A 149 -9.11 14.43 21.33
N GLU A 150 -8.22 13.43 21.42
CA GLU A 150 -6.80 13.58 21.05
C GLU A 150 -6.65 13.94 19.56
N LEU A 151 -7.37 13.25 18.67
CA LEU A 151 -7.36 13.53 17.23
C LEU A 151 -7.88 14.94 16.91
N ILE A 152 -8.97 15.36 17.59
CA ILE A 152 -9.57 16.68 17.42
C ILE A 152 -8.59 17.77 17.88
N ILE A 153 -7.97 17.61 19.06
CA ILE A 153 -6.97 18.57 19.56
C ILE A 153 -5.80 18.68 18.60
N MET A 154 -5.28 17.55 18.12
CA MET A 154 -4.18 17.52 17.15
C MET A 154 -4.56 18.28 15.87
N ALA A 155 -5.73 18.00 15.29
CA ALA A 155 -6.20 18.65 14.08
C ALA A 155 -6.36 20.18 14.26
N PHE A 156 -6.92 20.64 15.38
CA PHE A 156 -7.01 22.07 15.68
C PHE A 156 -5.65 22.71 15.91
N SER A 157 -4.70 22.03 16.56
CA SER A 157 -3.34 22.52 16.73
C SER A 157 -2.66 22.76 15.39
N ILE A 158 -2.70 21.77 14.49
CA ILE A 158 -2.14 21.87 13.13
C ILE A 158 -2.85 22.98 12.34
N ALA A 159 -4.18 23.05 12.41
CA ALA A 159 -4.97 24.09 11.74
C ALA A 159 -4.57 25.51 12.16
N LYS A 160 -4.38 25.72 13.47
CA LYS A 160 -3.97 27.01 14.06
C LYS A 160 -2.53 27.38 13.70
N GLU A 161 -1.63 26.39 13.66
CA GLU A 161 -0.25 26.59 13.21
C GLU A 161 -0.19 26.98 11.73
N LYS A 162 -0.91 26.28 10.85
CA LYS A 162 -0.93 26.56 9.41
C LYS A 162 -1.66 27.87 9.08
N HIS A 163 -2.69 28.24 9.84
CA HIS A 163 -3.47 29.46 9.62
C HIS A 163 -3.75 30.25 10.93
N PRO A 164 -2.73 30.91 11.51
CA PRO A 164 -2.86 31.62 12.78
C PRO A 164 -3.83 32.81 12.71
N ALA A 165 -4.04 33.36 11.50
CA ALA A 165 -5.01 34.40 11.28
C ALA A 165 -6.47 33.96 11.50
N LEU A 166 -6.76 32.65 11.65
CA LEU A 166 -8.09 32.07 11.90
C LEU A 166 -8.24 31.50 13.32
N GLU A 167 -7.33 31.82 14.24
CA GLU A 167 -7.30 31.30 15.63
C GLU A 167 -8.66 31.39 16.34
N TYR A 168 -9.34 32.53 16.18
CA TYR A 168 -10.63 32.77 16.79
C TYR A 168 -11.72 31.85 16.21
N GLU A 169 -11.88 31.83 14.88
CA GLU A 169 -12.86 30.98 14.21
C GLU A 169 -12.61 29.50 14.47
N LEU A 170 -11.35 29.07 14.50
CA LEU A 170 -10.96 27.70 14.84
C LEU A 170 -11.34 27.36 16.29
N SER A 171 -11.17 28.29 17.23
CA SER A 171 -11.57 28.09 18.63
C SER A 171 -13.09 27.99 18.79
N VAL A 172 -13.86 28.79 18.04
CA VAL A 172 -15.33 28.68 17.98
C VAL A 172 -15.75 27.31 17.44
N LEU A 173 -15.11 26.81 16.39
CA LEU A 173 -15.39 25.48 15.84
C LEU A 173 -14.97 24.35 16.79
N GLN A 174 -13.90 24.53 17.55
CA GLN A 174 -13.42 23.55 18.52
C GLN A 174 -14.42 23.32 19.67
N ASP A 175 -15.15 24.35 20.09
CA ASP A 175 -16.17 24.24 21.13
C ASP A 175 -17.36 23.34 20.71
N LEU A 176 -17.58 23.14 19.41
CA LEU A 176 -18.65 22.28 18.90
C LEU A 176 -18.49 20.81 19.27
N PHE A 177 -17.28 20.39 19.66
CA PHE A 177 -17.00 19.02 20.12
C PHE A 177 -17.25 18.81 21.62
N GLN A 178 -17.64 19.87 22.33
CA GLN A 178 -17.95 19.84 23.77
C GLN A 178 -19.46 19.89 24.02
N PRO A 179 -19.95 19.35 25.16
CA PRO A 179 -21.34 19.48 25.54
C PRO A 179 -21.71 20.95 25.78
N HIS A 180 -22.97 21.27 25.53
CA HIS A 180 -23.56 22.57 25.80
C HIS A 180 -24.63 22.44 26.89
N GLU A 181 -24.83 23.49 27.71
CA GLU A 181 -25.83 23.50 28.80
C GLU A 181 -27.24 23.21 28.29
N ASP A 182 -27.62 23.80 27.16
CA ASP A 182 -28.83 23.45 26.39
C ASP A 182 -28.69 22.07 25.69
N PRO A 183 -29.52 21.06 26.07
CA PRO A 183 -29.50 19.74 25.45
C PRO A 183 -29.82 19.73 23.96
N LEU A 184 -30.62 20.68 23.48
CA LEU A 184 -30.93 20.80 22.05
C LEU A 184 -29.69 21.20 21.26
N LYS A 185 -28.88 22.13 21.78
CA LYS A 185 -27.60 22.51 21.17
C LYS A 185 -26.60 21.36 21.18
N THR A 186 -26.53 20.57 22.26
CA THR A 186 -25.69 19.36 22.28
C THR A 186 -26.12 18.36 21.19
N THR A 187 -27.43 18.17 20.99
CA THR A 187 -27.97 17.33 19.91
C THR A 187 -27.61 17.87 18.52
N ASN A 188 -27.73 19.18 18.32
CA ASN A 188 -27.37 19.84 17.07
C ASN A 188 -25.86 19.78 16.79
N ARG A 189 -25.01 19.95 17.81
CA ARG A 189 -23.55 19.78 17.74
C ARG A 189 -23.19 18.38 17.25
N LEU A 190 -23.77 17.35 17.86
CA LEU A 190 -23.56 15.96 17.44
C LEU A 190 -23.99 15.73 15.99
N LEU A 191 -25.16 16.25 15.60
CA LEU A 191 -25.66 16.15 14.23
C LEU A 191 -24.69 16.79 13.22
N PHE A 192 -24.15 17.96 13.53
CA PHE A 192 -23.18 18.67 12.69
C PHE A 192 -21.85 17.92 12.62
N VAL A 193 -21.27 17.55 13.77
CA VAL A 193 -19.98 16.84 13.84
C VAL A 193 -20.05 15.50 13.11
N GLN A 194 -21.16 14.76 13.22
CA GLN A 194 -21.35 13.54 12.44
C GLN A 194 -21.34 13.79 10.93
N ARG A 195 -21.98 14.89 10.47
CA ARG A 195 -21.96 15.25 9.05
C ARG A 195 -20.57 15.72 8.62
N LEU A 196 -19.85 16.45 9.46
CA LEU A 196 -18.47 16.86 9.23
C LEU A 196 -17.55 15.63 9.03
N MET A 197 -17.64 14.65 9.92
CA MET A 197 -16.88 13.39 9.82
C MET A 197 -17.29 12.51 8.63
N GLN A 198 -18.47 12.71 8.05
CA GLN A 198 -18.81 12.05 6.76
C GLN A 198 -18.03 12.61 5.59
N PHE A 199 -17.49 13.83 5.71
CA PHE A 199 -16.88 14.55 4.61
C PHE A 199 -15.34 14.62 4.68
N THR A 200 -14.74 14.52 5.87
CA THR A 200 -13.28 14.40 6.02
C THR A 200 -12.73 13.18 5.26
N GLY A 201 -13.48 12.08 5.18
CA GLY A 201 -13.07 10.87 4.48
C GLY A 201 -12.92 11.06 2.96
N PRO A 202 -13.98 11.51 2.26
CA PRO A 202 -13.87 11.90 0.85
C PRO A 202 -12.79 12.95 0.58
N LEU A 203 -12.59 13.90 1.49
CA LEU A 203 -11.53 14.89 1.36
C LEU A 203 -10.13 14.26 1.47
N ALA A 204 -9.93 13.32 2.39
CA ALA A 204 -8.69 12.56 2.50
C ALA A 204 -8.42 11.74 1.23
N ALA A 205 -9.41 11.00 0.73
CA ALA A 205 -9.26 10.25 -0.52
C ALA A 205 -8.89 11.15 -1.71
N LYS A 206 -9.57 12.30 -1.88
CA LYS A 206 -9.29 13.22 -3.00
C LYS A 206 -7.99 14.01 -2.86
N GLY A 207 -7.70 14.48 -1.65
CA GLY A 207 -6.50 15.26 -1.36
C GLY A 207 -5.23 14.42 -1.30
N VAL A 208 -5.31 13.18 -0.80
CA VAL A 208 -4.15 12.32 -0.58
C VAL A 208 -4.02 11.27 -1.68
N GLU A 209 -4.95 10.31 -1.73
CA GLU A 209 -4.83 9.15 -2.63
C GLU A 209 -4.90 9.52 -4.11
N ASP A 210 -5.76 10.48 -4.45
CA ASP A 210 -6.03 10.90 -5.83
C ASP A 210 -5.30 12.22 -6.18
N THR A 211 -4.40 12.72 -5.32
CA THR A 211 -3.60 13.92 -5.63
C THR A 211 -2.16 13.80 -5.10
N THR A 212 -1.94 13.76 -3.77
CA THR A 212 -0.59 13.66 -3.19
C THR A 212 0.20 12.45 -3.71
N PHE A 213 -0.44 11.28 -3.84
CA PHE A 213 0.17 10.05 -4.38
C PHE A 213 0.61 10.15 -5.85
N TYR A 214 0.23 11.21 -6.56
CA TYR A 214 0.67 11.48 -7.92
C TYR A 214 1.66 12.67 -7.99
N ARG A 215 2.00 13.26 -6.84
CA ARG A 215 2.96 14.37 -6.72
C ARG A 215 4.21 13.98 -5.93
N TYR A 216 4.09 13.19 -4.87
CA TYR A 216 5.22 12.78 -4.04
C TYR A 216 5.85 11.50 -4.57
N ASN A 217 6.85 11.62 -5.44
CA ASN A 217 7.29 10.52 -6.31
C ASN A 217 8.61 9.87 -5.86
N VAL A 218 8.97 9.95 -4.57
CA VAL A 218 10.23 9.35 -4.05
C VAL A 218 10.35 7.89 -4.46
N LEU A 219 9.34 7.09 -4.10
CA LEU A 219 9.21 5.68 -4.45
C LEU A 219 7.72 5.36 -4.63
N ILE A 220 7.25 5.36 -5.89
CA ILE A 220 5.81 5.36 -6.19
C ILE A 220 5.09 4.04 -5.84
N SER A 221 5.80 3.02 -5.36
CA SER A 221 5.23 1.81 -4.78
C SER A 221 4.56 2.05 -3.43
N HIS A 222 4.96 3.09 -2.69
CA HIS A 222 4.29 3.48 -1.44
C HIS A 222 3.13 4.45 -1.64
N ASN A 223 2.91 4.89 -2.88
CA ASN A 223 1.78 5.73 -3.26
C ASN A 223 0.55 4.85 -3.52
N GLU A 224 0.14 4.13 -2.47
CA GLU A 224 -0.83 3.04 -2.52
C GLU A 224 -1.90 3.22 -1.43
N VAL A 225 -3.12 2.75 -1.71
CA VAL A 225 -4.26 2.90 -0.78
C VAL A 225 -3.92 2.24 0.57
N GLY A 226 -3.94 3.04 1.64
CA GLY A 226 -3.61 2.63 2.99
C GLY A 226 -2.12 2.47 3.30
N ASP A 227 -1.24 2.80 2.36
CA ASP A 227 0.18 2.95 2.63
C ASP A 227 0.57 4.41 2.89
N GLU A 228 1.75 4.61 3.46
CA GLU A 228 2.26 5.92 3.87
C GLU A 228 3.56 6.26 3.11
N PRO A 229 3.50 7.10 2.06
CA PRO A 229 4.65 7.43 1.22
C PRO A 229 5.83 8.04 1.95
N CYS A 230 5.65 8.64 3.13
CA CYS A 230 6.73 9.29 3.87
C CYS A 230 7.54 8.35 4.78
N ILE A 231 7.10 7.11 5.02
CA ILE A 231 7.81 6.15 5.90
C ILE A 231 8.96 5.44 5.17
N LEU A 232 8.73 5.02 3.92
CA LEU A 232 9.72 4.41 3.03
C LEU A 232 10.57 3.26 3.64
N GLY A 233 9.89 2.29 4.25
CA GLY A 233 10.46 1.07 4.79
C GLY A 233 10.29 0.95 6.30
N ILE A 234 10.08 -0.28 6.79
CA ILE A 234 10.12 -0.61 8.22
C ILE A 234 11.10 -1.74 8.48
N ASP A 235 11.61 -1.84 9.70
CA ASP A 235 12.44 -2.98 10.08
C ASP A 235 11.61 -4.24 10.37
N ILE A 236 12.27 -5.40 10.32
CA ILE A 236 11.67 -6.72 10.55
C ILE A 236 11.01 -6.81 11.94
N LYS A 237 11.61 -6.17 12.95
CA LYS A 237 11.03 -6.13 14.31
C LYS A 237 9.68 -5.41 14.31
N THR A 238 9.59 -4.24 13.67
CA THR A 238 8.36 -3.46 13.56
C THR A 238 7.28 -4.23 12.81
N PHE A 239 7.66 -4.97 11.76
CA PHE A 239 6.73 -5.86 11.07
C PHE A 239 6.21 -6.97 12.00
N HIS A 240 7.08 -7.66 12.74
CA HIS A 240 6.67 -8.67 13.71
C HIS A 240 5.76 -8.12 14.80
N ASP A 241 6.07 -6.94 15.35
CA ASP A 241 5.23 -6.27 16.35
C ASP A 241 3.82 -6.01 15.79
N LYS A 242 3.72 -5.57 14.52
CA LYS A 242 2.43 -5.38 13.83
C LYS A 242 1.68 -6.70 13.63
N MET A 243 2.36 -7.80 13.32
CA MET A 243 1.72 -9.12 13.20
C MET A 243 1.22 -9.65 14.54
N ILE A 244 1.96 -9.43 15.62
CA ILE A 244 1.52 -9.75 16.99
C ILE A 244 0.27 -8.94 17.36
N GLN A 245 0.28 -7.63 17.12
CA GLN A 245 -0.91 -6.79 17.38
C GLN A 245 -2.10 -7.21 16.53
N ARG A 246 -1.86 -7.58 15.26
CA ARG A 246 -2.90 -8.09 14.37
C ARG A 246 -3.54 -9.37 14.88
N GLN A 247 -2.76 -10.32 15.39
CA GLN A 247 -3.29 -11.54 16.01
C GLN A 247 -4.20 -11.23 17.20
N ILE A 248 -3.85 -10.24 18.01
CA ILE A 248 -4.62 -9.89 19.22
C ILE A 248 -5.90 -9.14 18.86
N LYS A 249 -5.81 -8.16 17.95
CA LYS A 249 -6.90 -7.20 17.72
C LYS A 249 -7.80 -7.59 16.55
N ASN A 250 -7.21 -8.10 15.47
CA ASN A 250 -7.89 -8.33 14.19
C ASN A 250 -7.45 -9.66 13.52
N PRO A 251 -7.51 -10.81 14.22
CA PRO A 251 -6.95 -12.08 13.74
C PRO A 251 -7.65 -12.63 12.49
N LEU A 252 -8.85 -12.13 12.20
CA LEU A 252 -9.65 -12.55 11.06
C LEU A 252 -9.78 -11.44 10.00
N SER A 253 -9.04 -10.33 10.10
CA SER A 253 -9.02 -9.30 9.05
C SER A 253 -8.35 -9.83 7.78
N PHE A 254 -8.67 -9.25 6.63
CA PHE A 254 -8.06 -9.65 5.36
C PHE A 254 -6.59 -9.25 5.27
N ASN A 255 -5.77 -10.17 4.78
CA ASN A 255 -4.39 -9.93 4.36
C ASN A 255 -4.43 -9.69 2.85
N CYS A 256 -4.64 -8.44 2.45
CA CYS A 256 -4.70 -8.05 1.05
C CYS A 256 -3.34 -7.55 0.56
N THR A 257 -3.03 -7.83 -0.72
CA THR A 257 -1.88 -7.26 -1.43
C THR A 257 -2.26 -6.65 -2.78
N SER A 258 -3.42 -6.93 -3.36
CA SER A 258 -3.90 -6.26 -4.58
C SER A 258 -5.42 -6.18 -4.53
N THR A 259 -6.01 -5.13 -5.10
CA THR A 259 -7.47 -5.00 -5.22
C THR A 259 -7.84 -4.38 -6.56
N HIS A 260 -9.14 -4.23 -6.81
CA HIS A 260 -9.65 -3.45 -7.93
C HIS A 260 -9.40 -1.94 -7.82
N ASP A 261 -8.99 -1.46 -6.64
CA ASP A 261 -8.77 -0.03 -6.35
C ASP A 261 -7.32 0.30 -5.96
N THR A 262 -6.43 -0.70 -5.88
CA THR A 262 -5.00 -0.44 -5.69
C THR A 262 -4.46 0.35 -6.89
N LYS A 263 -3.56 1.29 -6.60
CA LYS A 263 -2.96 2.19 -7.57
C LYS A 263 -1.95 1.46 -8.45
N ARG A 264 -1.43 0.29 -8.04
CA ARG A 264 -0.62 -0.61 -8.86
C ARG A 264 -0.91 -2.08 -8.52
N GLY A 265 -0.57 -2.99 -9.43
CA GLY A 265 -0.55 -4.43 -9.17
C GLY A 265 0.53 -4.82 -8.17
N GLU A 266 0.37 -5.96 -7.52
CA GLU A 266 1.24 -6.34 -6.40
C GLU A 266 2.69 -6.63 -6.80
N ASP A 267 2.90 -7.18 -7.99
CA ASP A 267 4.25 -7.47 -8.50
C ASP A 267 4.89 -6.22 -9.15
N ASN A 268 4.06 -5.31 -9.66
CA ASN A 268 4.49 -3.99 -10.11
C ASN A 268 5.14 -3.20 -8.95
N ARG A 269 4.49 -3.19 -7.77
CA ARG A 269 5.04 -2.50 -6.58
C ARG A 269 6.36 -3.11 -6.11
N ILE A 270 6.47 -4.44 -6.08
CA ILE A 270 7.70 -5.12 -5.65
C ILE A 270 8.88 -4.73 -6.55
N ARG A 271 8.69 -4.66 -7.87
CA ARG A 271 9.73 -4.21 -8.80
C ARG A 271 10.22 -2.79 -8.51
N ILE A 272 9.32 -1.92 -8.12
CA ILE A 272 9.66 -0.54 -7.72
C ILE A 272 10.34 -0.55 -6.35
N ASN A 273 9.90 -1.36 -5.38
CA ASN A 273 10.56 -1.47 -4.07
C ASN A 273 12.05 -1.84 -4.20
N ILE A 274 12.42 -2.71 -5.16
CA ILE A 274 13.82 -3.12 -5.37
C ILE A 274 14.71 -1.93 -5.75
N LEU A 275 14.18 -0.83 -6.29
CA LEU A 275 14.96 0.39 -6.53
C LEU A 275 15.63 0.90 -5.24
N SER A 276 15.04 0.65 -4.07
CA SER A 276 15.66 0.96 -2.78
C SER A 276 16.94 0.14 -2.57
N GLU A 277 16.93 -1.16 -2.81
CA GLU A 277 18.11 -2.02 -2.67
C GLU A 277 19.23 -1.71 -3.67
N VAL A 278 18.88 -1.23 -4.87
CA VAL A 278 19.83 -0.83 -5.92
C VAL A 278 19.90 0.68 -6.11
N ALA A 279 19.69 1.45 -5.03
CA ALA A 279 19.62 2.91 -5.08
C ALA A 279 20.82 3.59 -5.75
N PRO A 280 22.10 3.17 -5.55
CA PRO A 280 23.23 3.76 -6.25
C PRO A 280 23.11 3.68 -7.78
N ASP A 281 22.77 2.50 -8.31
CA ASP A 281 22.64 2.26 -9.75
C ASP A 281 21.44 3.03 -10.32
N TRP A 282 20.31 3.03 -9.61
CA TRP A 282 19.12 3.78 -10.01
C TRP A 282 19.40 5.28 -10.15
N LYS A 283 20.08 5.90 -9.17
CA LYS A 283 20.42 7.33 -9.22
C LYS A 283 21.33 7.66 -10.40
N GLN A 284 22.31 6.81 -10.66
CA GLN A 284 23.22 6.99 -11.79
C GLN A 284 22.46 6.90 -13.12
N LEU A 285 21.60 5.88 -13.27
CA LEU A 285 20.79 5.68 -14.47
C LEU A 285 19.83 6.85 -14.70
N VAL A 286 19.09 7.29 -13.69
CA VAL A 286 18.17 8.44 -13.80
C VAL A 286 18.91 9.71 -14.20
N THR A 287 20.08 9.97 -13.62
CA THR A 287 20.91 11.14 -14.01
C THR A 287 21.30 11.06 -15.48
N GLY A 288 21.80 9.90 -15.95
CA GLY A 288 22.16 9.69 -17.35
C GLY A 288 20.97 9.75 -18.30
N TRP A 289 19.81 9.21 -17.92
CA TRP A 289 18.60 9.24 -18.74
C TRP A 289 18.05 10.65 -18.88
N ARG A 290 18.07 11.46 -17.81
CA ARG A 290 17.67 12.88 -17.90
C ARG A 290 18.50 13.63 -18.92
N GLU A 291 19.82 13.48 -18.88
CA GLU A 291 20.72 14.10 -19.86
C GLU A 291 20.46 13.59 -21.29
N MET A 292 20.31 12.27 -21.43
CA MET A 292 20.05 11.59 -22.70
C MET A 292 18.74 12.04 -23.35
N ASN A 293 17.69 12.25 -22.54
CA ASN A 293 16.33 12.48 -23.00
C ASN A 293 15.96 13.97 -23.08
N GLU A 294 16.84 14.89 -22.68
CA GLU A 294 16.56 16.31 -22.59
C GLU A 294 16.15 16.94 -23.94
N SER A 295 16.70 16.45 -25.06
CA SER A 295 16.34 16.91 -26.41
C SER A 295 14.98 16.41 -26.91
N PHE A 296 14.40 15.41 -26.25
CA PHE A 296 13.08 14.86 -26.57
C PHE A 296 11.96 15.51 -25.75
N LYS A 297 12.29 16.45 -24.86
CA LYS A 297 11.30 17.27 -24.16
C LYS A 297 10.85 18.42 -25.03
N GLU A 298 9.55 18.64 -25.09
CA GLU A 298 8.96 19.76 -25.81
C GLU A 298 8.78 20.96 -24.90
N GLU A 299 9.04 22.16 -25.41
CA GLU A 299 8.78 23.41 -24.68
C GLU A 299 7.37 23.92 -24.99
N LEU A 300 6.53 23.95 -23.97
CA LEU A 300 5.15 24.41 -24.02
C LEU A 300 4.98 25.59 -23.05
N ASN A 301 4.73 26.79 -23.58
CA ASN A 301 4.56 28.01 -22.78
C ASN A 301 5.70 28.25 -21.77
N GLY A 302 6.95 27.95 -22.15
CA GLY A 302 8.13 28.11 -21.30
C GLY A 302 8.35 26.99 -20.28
N ILE A 303 7.56 25.91 -20.33
CA ILE A 303 7.72 24.72 -19.50
C ILE A 303 8.12 23.54 -20.39
N LYS A 304 9.17 22.81 -20.00
CA LYS A 304 9.54 21.56 -20.68
C LYS A 304 8.63 20.42 -20.23
N ALA A 305 8.08 19.68 -21.18
CA ALA A 305 7.23 18.53 -20.95
C ALA A 305 7.98 17.22 -21.29
N PRO A 306 8.04 16.24 -20.37
CA PRO A 306 7.60 16.31 -18.97
C PRO A 306 8.50 17.21 -18.10
N ILE A 307 7.91 17.80 -17.05
CA ILE A 307 8.68 18.38 -15.93
C ILE A 307 9.45 17.28 -15.21
N LEU A 308 10.41 17.65 -14.37
CA LEU A 308 11.30 16.67 -13.73
C LEU A 308 10.57 15.64 -12.85
N ASN A 309 9.59 16.09 -12.06
CA ASN A 309 8.82 15.18 -11.19
C ASN A 309 8.00 14.14 -11.99
N ASP A 310 7.48 14.57 -13.14
CA ASP A 310 6.71 13.76 -14.09
C ASP A 310 7.62 12.76 -14.81
N GLU A 311 8.80 13.20 -15.25
CA GLU A 311 9.82 12.34 -15.86
C GLU A 311 10.26 11.23 -14.88
N TYR A 312 10.51 11.57 -13.61
CA TYR A 312 10.89 10.61 -12.59
C TYR A 312 9.79 9.56 -12.32
N PHE A 313 8.52 9.98 -12.35
CA PHE A 313 7.38 9.06 -12.28
C PHE A 313 7.35 8.11 -13.47
N ILE A 314 7.56 8.61 -14.70
CA ILE A 314 7.57 7.79 -15.93
C ILE A 314 8.62 6.66 -15.82
N TYR A 315 9.83 6.97 -15.36
CA TYR A 315 10.88 5.95 -15.23
C TYR A 315 10.49 4.84 -14.27
N GLN A 316 9.96 5.17 -13.08
CA GLN A 316 9.49 4.16 -12.12
C GLN A 316 8.30 3.36 -12.66
N ALA A 317 7.35 4.02 -13.34
CA ALA A 317 6.19 3.37 -13.96
C ALA A 317 6.61 2.37 -15.05
N ILE A 318 7.64 2.69 -15.85
CA ILE A 318 8.19 1.78 -16.86
C ILE A 318 8.84 0.57 -16.18
N VAL A 319 9.66 0.77 -15.14
CA VAL A 319 10.30 -0.34 -14.40
C VAL A 319 9.26 -1.27 -13.78
N GLY A 320 8.27 -0.70 -13.07
CA GLY A 320 7.22 -1.49 -12.41
C GLY A 320 6.37 -2.30 -13.39
N GLY A 321 6.00 -1.71 -14.52
CA GLY A 321 5.09 -2.34 -15.50
C GLY A 321 5.75 -3.09 -16.64
N PHE A 322 7.09 -3.14 -16.71
CA PHE A 322 7.82 -3.69 -17.87
C PHE A 322 7.42 -5.15 -18.17
N PRO A 323 7.27 -5.59 -19.42
CA PRO A 323 6.93 -6.97 -19.72
C PRO A 323 7.97 -7.98 -19.19
N GLU A 324 7.51 -9.13 -18.72
CA GLU A 324 8.35 -10.18 -18.11
C GLU A 324 9.34 -10.80 -19.12
N ASP A 325 8.95 -10.90 -20.39
CA ASP A 325 9.79 -11.32 -21.51
C ASP A 325 10.79 -10.26 -21.99
N LEU A 326 10.78 -9.08 -21.34
CA LEU A 326 11.59 -7.92 -21.67
C LEU A 326 11.33 -7.34 -23.08
N GLU A 327 10.19 -7.67 -23.69
CA GLU A 327 9.82 -7.17 -25.02
C GLU A 327 8.88 -5.95 -24.94
N VAL A 328 9.28 -4.85 -25.59
CA VAL A 328 8.41 -3.67 -25.70
C VAL A 328 7.36 -3.89 -26.76
N THR A 329 6.13 -4.18 -26.34
CA THR A 329 4.97 -4.33 -27.22
C THR A 329 4.16 -3.03 -27.36
N ASP A 330 3.36 -2.92 -28.43
CA ASP A 330 2.41 -1.81 -28.59
C ASP A 330 1.38 -1.76 -27.44
N THR A 331 1.02 -2.93 -26.91
CA THR A 331 0.13 -3.03 -25.75
C THR A 331 0.76 -2.40 -24.52
N PHE A 332 2.04 -2.70 -24.23
CA PHE A 332 2.77 -2.10 -23.12
C PHE A 332 2.87 -0.58 -23.29
N ARG A 333 3.34 -0.11 -24.45
CA ARG A 333 3.43 1.31 -24.80
C ARG A 333 2.10 2.03 -24.59
N ALA A 334 0.99 1.47 -25.07
CA ALA A 334 -0.34 2.05 -24.91
C ALA A 334 -0.81 2.08 -23.45
N ARG A 335 -0.54 1.01 -22.67
CA ARG A 335 -0.87 0.96 -21.23
C ARG A 335 -0.12 2.03 -20.45
N THR A 336 1.20 2.15 -20.66
CA THR A 336 2.05 3.15 -19.99
C THR A 336 1.60 4.56 -20.28
N LYS A 337 1.28 4.89 -21.55
CA LYS A 337 0.77 6.21 -21.94
C LYS A 337 -0.56 6.54 -21.27
N ARG A 338 -1.54 5.63 -21.32
CA ARG A 338 -2.85 5.83 -20.66
C ARG A 338 -2.70 6.01 -19.15
N TYR A 339 -1.84 5.20 -18.53
CA TYR A 339 -1.56 5.30 -17.11
C TYR A 339 -0.97 6.67 -16.76
N PHE A 340 0.01 7.12 -17.54
CA PHE A 340 0.63 8.42 -17.29
C PHE A 340 -0.32 9.60 -17.51
N THR A 341 -1.17 9.57 -18.56
CA THR A 341 -2.23 10.58 -18.72
C THR A 341 -3.16 10.63 -17.51
N LYS A 342 -3.55 9.46 -16.97
CA LYS A 342 -4.35 9.43 -15.73
C LYS A 342 -3.56 10.02 -14.57
N ALA A 343 -2.29 9.64 -14.39
CA ALA A 343 -1.43 10.17 -13.34
C ALA A 343 -1.31 11.71 -13.38
N LEU A 344 -1.16 12.30 -14.57
CA LEU A 344 -1.14 13.76 -14.75
C LEU A 344 -2.44 14.42 -14.27
N ARG A 345 -3.59 13.84 -14.62
CA ARG A 345 -4.91 14.38 -14.26
C ARG A 345 -5.26 14.19 -12.79
N GLU A 346 -4.87 13.07 -12.19
CA GLU A 346 -4.97 12.89 -10.73
C GLU A 346 -4.03 13.85 -10.00
N GLY A 347 -2.81 14.03 -10.52
CA GLY A 347 -1.84 14.99 -10.00
C GLY A 347 -2.32 16.44 -10.05
N LYS A 348 -3.24 16.83 -10.94
CA LYS A 348 -3.85 18.20 -10.99
C LYS A 348 -2.83 19.34 -11.05
N LEU A 349 -1.63 19.07 -11.57
CA LEU A 349 -0.54 20.05 -11.63
C LEU A 349 -0.39 20.59 -13.04
N MET A 350 -0.03 19.72 -13.98
CA MET A 350 0.17 20.08 -15.39
C MET A 350 -1.06 19.79 -16.27
N SER A 351 -1.97 18.94 -15.80
CA SER A 351 -3.27 18.65 -16.42
C SER A 351 -4.31 18.33 -15.33
N ASP A 352 -5.59 18.32 -15.69
CA ASP A 352 -6.72 18.03 -14.80
C ASP A 352 -7.84 17.31 -15.58
N HIS A 353 -8.73 16.63 -14.87
CA HIS A 353 -9.93 16.02 -15.44
C HIS A 353 -10.98 17.04 -15.92
N ILE A 354 -11.10 18.21 -15.25
CA ILE A 354 -12.09 19.24 -15.63
C ILE A 354 -11.64 19.98 -16.88
N ASN A 355 -10.39 20.48 -16.88
CA ASN A 355 -9.80 21.22 -17.99
C ASN A 355 -8.47 20.57 -18.41
N PRO A 356 -8.50 19.48 -19.19
CA PRO A 356 -7.29 18.77 -19.58
C PRO A 356 -6.34 19.65 -20.40
N ASN A 357 -5.07 19.66 -20.02
CA ASN A 357 -3.99 20.26 -20.81
C ASN A 357 -3.50 19.25 -21.85
N THR A 358 -4.28 19.08 -22.91
CA THR A 358 -4.02 18.04 -23.93
C THR A 358 -2.66 18.23 -24.61
N ALA A 359 -2.18 19.47 -24.77
CA ALA A 359 -0.86 19.73 -25.34
C ALA A 359 0.26 19.12 -24.49
N TYR A 360 0.19 19.30 -23.16
CA TYR A 360 1.17 18.71 -22.23
C TYR A 360 1.04 17.18 -22.15
N GLU A 361 -0.19 16.65 -22.10
CA GLU A 361 -0.46 15.21 -22.13
C GLU A 361 0.13 14.54 -23.39
N GLU A 362 -0.06 15.17 -24.55
CA GLU A 362 0.46 14.67 -25.83
C GLU A 362 1.99 14.76 -25.91
N ALA A 363 2.60 15.82 -25.39
CA ALA A 363 4.07 15.93 -25.33
C ALA A 363 4.67 14.82 -24.44
N CYS A 364 4.06 14.55 -23.28
CA CYS A 364 4.48 13.44 -22.42
C CYS A 364 4.25 12.07 -23.07
N SER A 365 3.16 11.91 -23.81
CA SER A 365 2.89 10.72 -24.61
C SER A 365 3.98 10.48 -25.65
N ARG A 366 4.40 11.53 -26.37
CA ARG A 366 5.51 11.44 -27.35
C ARG A 366 6.85 11.16 -26.68
N PHE A 367 7.11 11.75 -25.51
CA PHE A 367 8.28 11.42 -24.71
C PHE A 367 8.34 9.93 -24.35
N ILE A 368 7.24 9.33 -23.89
CA ILE A 368 7.14 7.88 -23.64
C ILE A 368 7.37 7.08 -24.93
N ASP A 369 6.84 7.55 -26.07
CA ASP A 369 7.06 6.90 -27.36
C ASP A 369 8.53 6.90 -27.76
N HIS A 370 9.26 7.99 -27.51
CA HIS A 370 10.71 8.09 -27.70
C HIS A 370 11.47 7.14 -26.79
N LEU A 371 11.18 7.13 -25.48
CA LEU A 371 11.85 6.22 -24.52
C LEU A 371 11.69 4.76 -24.93
N LEU A 372 10.49 4.38 -25.34
CA LEU A 372 10.16 2.99 -25.68
C LEU A 372 10.45 2.65 -27.15
N ASN A 373 11.06 3.54 -27.93
CA ASN A 373 11.46 3.23 -29.31
C ASN A 373 12.68 2.27 -29.30
N PRO A 374 12.63 1.13 -30.03
CA PRO A 374 13.77 0.18 -30.12
C PRO A 374 15.10 0.81 -30.52
N ASP A 375 15.09 1.87 -31.32
CA ASP A 375 16.30 2.57 -31.78
C ASP A 375 16.82 3.61 -30.78
N HIS A 376 16.09 3.87 -29.69
CA HIS A 376 16.47 4.85 -28.68
C HIS A 376 17.45 4.25 -27.66
N SER A 377 18.54 4.98 -27.35
CA SER A 377 19.62 4.50 -26.46
C SER A 377 19.18 4.23 -25.01
N PHE A 378 18.01 4.74 -24.62
CA PHE A 378 17.39 4.48 -23.32
C PHE A 378 17.13 2.98 -23.11
N LEU A 379 16.49 2.28 -24.07
CA LEU A 379 16.13 0.87 -23.90
C LEU A 379 17.34 -0.03 -23.67
N PRO A 380 18.41 0.01 -24.49
CA PRO A 380 19.62 -0.77 -24.23
C PRO A 380 20.25 -0.50 -22.86
N SER A 381 20.13 0.72 -22.32
CA SER A 381 20.61 1.05 -20.97
C SER A 381 19.67 0.59 -19.84
N LEU A 382 18.37 0.51 -20.12
CA LEU A 382 17.34 0.07 -19.17
C LEU A 382 17.28 -1.46 -19.06
N MET A 383 17.40 -2.19 -20.18
CA MET A 383 17.13 -3.63 -20.23
C MET A 383 17.96 -4.46 -19.25
N PRO A 384 19.28 -4.28 -19.11
CA PRO A 384 20.07 -5.05 -18.13
C PRO A 384 19.63 -4.76 -16.69
N PHE A 385 19.26 -3.51 -16.41
CA PHE A 385 18.78 -3.09 -15.10
C PHE A 385 17.44 -3.74 -14.78
N VAL A 386 16.46 -3.66 -15.68
CA VAL A 386 15.13 -4.28 -15.49
C VAL A 386 15.24 -5.80 -15.39
N ALA A 387 16.09 -6.46 -16.19
CA ALA A 387 16.33 -7.89 -16.07
C ALA A 387 16.82 -8.29 -14.66
N GLY A 388 17.71 -7.48 -14.07
CA GLY A 388 18.15 -7.64 -12.69
C GLY A 388 17.01 -7.45 -11.69
N ILE A 389 16.20 -6.39 -11.83
CA ILE A 389 15.04 -6.12 -10.99
C ILE A 389 14.04 -7.29 -11.03
N VAL A 390 13.68 -7.77 -12.23
CA VAL A 390 12.71 -8.86 -12.43
C VAL A 390 13.13 -10.12 -11.68
N ARG A 391 14.42 -10.49 -11.73
CA ARG A 391 14.93 -11.66 -11.01
C ARG A 391 14.67 -11.59 -9.50
N TYR A 392 14.95 -10.45 -8.87
CA TYR A 392 14.71 -10.28 -7.43
C TYR A 392 13.20 -10.12 -7.13
N ALA A 393 12.46 -9.47 -8.03
CA ALA A 393 11.03 -9.24 -7.85
C ALA A 393 10.25 -10.55 -7.82
N ASN A 394 10.56 -11.48 -8.72
CA ASN A 394 9.90 -12.78 -8.78
C ASN A 394 10.08 -13.56 -7.47
N LEU A 395 11.25 -13.43 -6.84
CA LEU A 395 11.53 -13.99 -5.52
C LEU A 395 10.68 -13.30 -4.44
N TYR A 396 10.72 -11.97 -4.37
CA TYR A 396 9.97 -11.21 -3.37
C TYR A 396 8.46 -11.32 -3.52
N THR A 397 7.96 -11.61 -4.71
CA THR A 397 6.56 -11.98 -4.89
C THR A 397 6.21 -13.25 -4.13
N MET A 398 7.09 -14.27 -4.12
CA MET A 398 6.88 -15.47 -3.32
C MET A 398 6.96 -15.16 -1.83
N VAL A 399 7.91 -14.31 -1.40
CA VAL A 399 7.98 -13.80 -0.01
C VAL A 399 6.66 -13.15 0.40
N GLN A 400 6.14 -12.23 -0.42
CA GLN A 400 4.87 -11.54 -0.17
C GLN A 400 3.70 -12.53 -0.09
N VAL A 401 3.60 -13.49 -1.01
CA VAL A 401 2.54 -14.51 -0.98
C VAL A 401 2.64 -15.37 0.28
N ILE A 402 3.83 -15.79 0.69
CA ILE A 402 4.02 -16.58 1.90
C ILE A 402 3.63 -15.77 3.13
N ILE A 403 4.09 -14.53 3.26
CA ILE A 403 3.71 -13.66 4.38
C ILE A 403 2.19 -13.46 4.43
N LYS A 404 1.58 -13.10 3.29
CA LYS A 404 0.12 -12.94 3.14
C LYS A 404 -0.66 -14.14 3.64
N THR A 405 -0.17 -15.34 3.34
CA THR A 405 -0.86 -16.61 3.59
C THR A 405 -0.42 -17.31 4.88
N THR A 406 0.59 -16.84 5.59
CA THR A 406 1.06 -17.48 6.83
C THR A 406 1.04 -16.57 8.05
N ALA A 407 1.01 -15.25 7.87
CA ALA A 407 0.76 -14.30 8.94
C ALA A 407 -0.68 -14.39 9.49
N PRO A 408 -0.97 -13.83 10.69
CA PRO A 408 -2.33 -13.73 11.23
C PRO A 408 -3.25 -12.96 10.27
N GLY A 409 -4.50 -13.43 10.14
CA GLY A 409 -5.46 -12.91 9.17
C GLY A 409 -5.90 -13.94 8.11
N ILE A 410 -6.82 -13.50 7.26
CA ILE A 410 -7.39 -14.28 6.16
C ILE A 410 -6.78 -13.80 4.84
N PRO A 411 -6.01 -14.62 4.10
CA PRO A 411 -5.42 -14.18 2.84
C PRO A 411 -6.49 -13.86 1.80
N ASP A 412 -6.38 -12.70 1.18
CA ASP A 412 -7.16 -12.31 0.01
C ASP A 412 -6.29 -12.39 -1.26
N ILE A 413 -6.87 -12.89 -2.35
CA ILE A 413 -6.19 -13.02 -3.65
C ILE A 413 -7.09 -12.40 -4.70
N TYR A 414 -6.73 -11.20 -5.13
CA TYR A 414 -7.42 -10.54 -6.24
C TYR A 414 -7.28 -11.37 -7.53
N GLN A 415 -8.34 -11.39 -8.31
CA GLN A 415 -8.46 -12.27 -9.47
C GLN A 415 -7.24 -12.17 -10.40
N GLY A 416 -6.60 -13.31 -10.66
CA GLY A 416 -5.44 -13.40 -11.54
C GLY A 416 -4.08 -13.24 -10.86
N CYS A 417 -4.03 -12.84 -9.58
CA CYS A 417 -2.79 -12.64 -8.82
C CYS A 417 -2.13 -13.94 -8.34
N GLU A 418 -2.66 -15.12 -8.71
CA GLU A 418 -1.93 -16.39 -8.61
C GLU A 418 -0.77 -16.49 -9.64
N LEU A 419 -0.74 -15.58 -10.62
CA LEU A 419 0.37 -15.33 -11.55
C LEU A 419 0.89 -13.88 -11.38
N TRP A 420 1.78 -13.43 -12.27
CA TRP A 420 2.29 -12.06 -12.24
C TRP A 420 1.19 -11.00 -12.49
N ASP A 421 1.07 -10.04 -11.57
CA ASP A 421 0.21 -8.86 -11.66
C ASP A 421 1.05 -7.57 -11.81
N LEU A 422 1.34 -7.24 -13.06
CA LEU A 422 2.06 -6.03 -13.48
C LEU A 422 1.10 -4.89 -13.88
N SER A 423 -0.12 -4.90 -13.35
CA SER A 423 -1.15 -3.92 -13.70
C SER A 423 -0.81 -2.52 -13.17
N TYR A 424 -1.26 -1.50 -13.91
CA TYR A 424 -1.36 -0.14 -13.38
C TYR A 424 -2.74 0.05 -12.71
N VAL A 425 -3.03 1.27 -12.22
CA VAL A 425 -4.34 1.63 -11.62
C VAL A 425 -5.51 1.39 -12.58
N ASP A 426 -6.73 1.27 -12.03
CA ASP A 426 -8.01 1.24 -12.76
C ASP A 426 -8.02 2.20 -13.97
N PRO A 427 -8.42 1.75 -15.18
CA PRO A 427 -8.98 0.43 -15.51
C PRO A 427 -7.97 -0.66 -15.88
N ASP A 428 -6.66 -0.43 -15.73
CA ASP A 428 -5.67 -1.42 -16.17
C ASP A 428 -5.67 -2.69 -15.29
N ASN A 429 -5.94 -2.57 -13.99
CA ASN A 429 -6.16 -3.69 -13.05
C ASN A 429 -7.54 -4.36 -13.18
N ARG A 430 -8.38 -3.93 -14.13
CA ARG A 430 -9.69 -4.52 -14.44
C ARG A 430 -9.73 -5.27 -15.78
N ARG A 431 -8.56 -5.48 -16.40
CA ARG A 431 -8.43 -6.30 -17.62
C ARG A 431 -8.96 -7.74 -17.36
N PRO A 432 -9.52 -8.40 -18.38
CA PRO A 432 -10.05 -9.74 -18.23
C PRO A 432 -8.96 -10.74 -17.84
N VAL A 433 -9.31 -11.67 -16.96
CA VAL A 433 -8.43 -12.75 -16.51
C VAL A 433 -8.59 -13.96 -17.45
N ASP A 434 -7.47 -14.47 -17.96
CA ASP A 434 -7.46 -15.72 -18.75
C ASP A 434 -7.50 -16.93 -17.81
N TYR A 435 -8.71 -17.36 -17.47
CA TYR A 435 -8.94 -18.54 -16.62
C TYR A 435 -8.65 -19.87 -17.31
N ASP A 436 -8.68 -19.93 -18.65
CA ASP A 436 -8.40 -21.16 -19.37
C ASP A 436 -6.90 -21.49 -19.30
N LEU A 437 -6.04 -20.48 -19.47
CA LEU A 437 -4.60 -20.61 -19.21
C LEU A 437 -4.32 -21.06 -17.78
N ARG A 438 -4.96 -20.44 -16.78
CA ARG A 438 -4.77 -20.78 -15.36
C ARG A 438 -5.17 -22.21 -15.02
N ARG A 439 -6.33 -22.65 -15.53
CA ARG A 439 -6.76 -24.06 -15.36
C ARG A 439 -5.78 -25.02 -16.02
N LYS A 440 -5.27 -24.69 -17.21
CA LYS A 440 -4.24 -25.49 -17.89
C LYS A 440 -2.97 -25.59 -17.04
N LEU A 441 -2.40 -24.46 -16.61
CA LEU A 441 -1.19 -24.42 -15.80
C LEU A 441 -1.35 -25.17 -14.47
N LEU A 442 -2.49 -24.99 -13.79
CA LEU A 442 -2.77 -25.70 -12.54
C LEU A 442 -2.89 -27.23 -12.75
N ASN A 443 -3.49 -27.67 -13.85
CA ASN A 443 -3.56 -29.08 -14.20
C ASN A 443 -2.18 -29.68 -14.50
N GLU A 444 -1.33 -28.94 -15.24
CA GLU A 444 0.04 -29.35 -15.53
C GLU A 444 0.88 -29.43 -14.25
N LEU A 445 0.75 -28.44 -13.37
CA LEU A 445 1.36 -28.41 -12.05
C LEU A 445 0.97 -29.64 -11.21
N ASN A 446 -0.33 -29.93 -11.11
CA ASN A 446 -0.83 -31.11 -10.37
C ASN A 446 -0.35 -32.44 -10.97
N GLN A 447 -0.14 -32.51 -12.29
CA GLN A 447 0.43 -33.70 -12.94
C GLN A 447 1.90 -33.88 -12.57
N LYS A 448 2.69 -32.79 -12.57
CA LYS A 448 4.12 -32.83 -12.23
C LYS A 448 4.36 -33.18 -10.76
N GLU A 449 3.53 -32.68 -9.87
CA GLU A 449 3.55 -33.03 -8.44
C GLU A 449 3.37 -34.54 -8.20
N GLN A 450 2.55 -35.22 -9.00
CA GLN A 450 2.36 -36.68 -8.89
C GLN A 450 3.55 -37.49 -9.43
N GLU A 451 4.38 -36.90 -10.29
CA GLU A 451 5.55 -37.56 -10.85
C GLU A 451 6.72 -37.57 -9.86
N ASP A 452 7.18 -36.37 -9.47
CA ASP A 452 8.40 -36.15 -8.68
C ASP A 452 8.53 -34.67 -8.27
N PRO A 453 8.87 -34.34 -6.99
CA PRO A 453 9.04 -32.95 -6.55
C PRO A 453 10.08 -32.15 -7.35
N GLN A 454 11.21 -32.75 -7.75
CA GLN A 454 12.23 -32.03 -8.52
C GLN A 454 11.70 -31.60 -9.89
N LYS A 455 10.98 -32.49 -10.58
CA LYS A 455 10.37 -32.17 -11.88
C LYS A 455 9.33 -31.05 -11.80
N LEU A 456 8.63 -30.93 -10.67
CA LEU A 456 7.68 -29.85 -10.43
C LEU A 456 8.42 -28.50 -10.32
N LEU A 457 9.51 -28.47 -9.55
CA LEU A 457 10.36 -27.28 -9.42
C LEU A 457 10.97 -26.89 -10.76
N ASP A 458 11.51 -27.85 -11.50
CA ASP A 458 12.07 -27.63 -12.83
C ASP A 458 11.02 -27.04 -13.78
N TRP A 459 9.80 -27.59 -13.80
CA TRP A 459 8.71 -27.08 -14.63
C TRP A 459 8.30 -25.64 -14.26
N ALA A 460 8.19 -25.34 -12.96
CA ALA A 460 7.87 -23.99 -12.49
C ALA A 460 8.98 -22.99 -12.86
N ASN A 461 10.25 -23.42 -12.78
CA ASN A 461 11.40 -22.60 -13.16
C ASN A 461 11.46 -22.39 -14.69
N GLU A 462 11.15 -23.40 -15.50
CA GLU A 462 11.13 -23.29 -16.97
C GLU A 462 10.03 -22.34 -17.48
N HIS A 463 8.92 -22.22 -16.74
CA HIS A 463 7.76 -21.39 -17.11
C HIS A 463 7.64 -20.11 -16.28
N TYR A 464 8.74 -19.65 -15.68
CA TYR A 464 8.74 -18.51 -14.76
C TYR A 464 8.20 -17.22 -15.40
N LEU A 465 8.38 -17.02 -16.72
CA LEU A 465 7.90 -15.84 -17.44
C LEU A 465 6.38 -15.61 -17.34
N ILE A 466 5.60 -16.64 -16.98
CA ILE A 466 4.15 -16.55 -16.83
C ILE A 466 3.73 -16.51 -15.35
N GLY A 467 4.64 -16.77 -14.42
CA GLY A 467 4.39 -16.75 -12.97
C GLY A 467 4.01 -18.08 -12.35
N THR A 468 4.43 -19.19 -12.97
CA THR A 468 4.14 -20.54 -12.47
C THR A 468 4.77 -20.84 -11.11
N GLN A 469 5.92 -20.23 -10.77
CA GLN A 469 6.50 -20.29 -9.42
C GLN A 469 5.55 -19.71 -8.36
N LYS A 470 4.94 -18.55 -8.65
CA LYS A 470 3.95 -17.93 -7.77
C LYS A 470 2.71 -18.80 -7.62
N MET A 471 2.22 -19.39 -8.72
CA MET A 471 1.09 -20.30 -8.70
C MET A 471 1.38 -21.53 -7.83
N PHE A 472 2.56 -22.11 -7.96
CA PHE A 472 3.03 -23.23 -7.14
C PHE A 472 3.06 -22.86 -5.65
N VAL A 473 3.77 -21.80 -5.28
CA VAL A 473 3.85 -21.33 -3.89
C VAL A 473 2.47 -21.03 -3.32
N THR A 474 1.62 -20.35 -4.08
CA THR A 474 0.24 -20.04 -3.68
C THR A 474 -0.57 -21.31 -3.41
N LYS A 475 -0.52 -22.28 -4.32
CA LYS A 475 -1.24 -23.55 -4.18
C LYS A 475 -0.81 -24.30 -2.91
N GLU A 476 0.49 -24.53 -2.75
CA GLU A 476 1.02 -25.36 -1.65
C GLU A 476 0.65 -24.77 -0.28
N ILE A 477 0.75 -23.46 -0.11
CA ILE A 477 0.43 -22.84 1.17
C ILE A 477 -1.07 -22.80 1.42
N LEU A 478 -1.90 -22.62 0.38
CA LEU A 478 -3.35 -22.69 0.56
C LEU A 478 -3.80 -24.11 0.94
N GLU A 479 -3.19 -25.16 0.37
CA GLU A 479 -3.44 -26.54 0.80
C GLU A 479 -2.93 -26.78 2.23
N LEU A 480 -1.76 -26.23 2.62
CA LEU A 480 -1.28 -26.27 4.01
C LEU A 480 -2.28 -25.60 4.96
N ARG A 481 -2.80 -24.42 4.61
CA ARG A 481 -3.82 -23.72 5.41
C ARG A 481 -5.10 -24.54 5.55
N LYS A 482 -5.53 -25.17 4.47
CA LYS A 482 -6.73 -26.02 4.44
C LYS A 482 -6.55 -27.31 5.26
N LYS A 483 -5.33 -27.86 5.29
CA LYS A 483 -4.94 -29.01 6.13
C LYS A 483 -4.90 -28.63 7.62
N HIS A 484 -4.51 -27.41 7.95
CA HIS A 484 -4.35 -26.92 9.33
C HIS A 484 -5.11 -25.61 9.62
N PRO A 485 -6.45 -25.56 9.46
CA PRO A 485 -7.19 -24.30 9.52
C PRO A 485 -7.05 -23.58 10.87
N VAL A 486 -7.15 -24.33 11.98
CA VAL A 486 -7.04 -23.79 13.35
C VAL A 486 -5.64 -23.21 13.63
N LEU A 487 -4.59 -23.82 13.07
CA LEU A 487 -3.22 -23.29 13.19
C LEU A 487 -3.13 -21.87 12.63
N PHE A 488 -3.78 -21.60 11.50
CA PHE A 488 -3.66 -20.32 10.84
C PHE A 488 -4.68 -19.28 11.31
N THR A 489 -5.84 -19.70 11.83
CA THR A 489 -6.86 -18.79 12.38
C THR A 489 -6.65 -18.46 13.85
N GLU A 490 -6.15 -19.39 14.64
CA GLU A 490 -6.05 -19.27 16.11
C GLU A 490 -4.62 -19.48 16.64
N GLY A 491 -3.73 -20.08 15.85
CA GLY A 491 -2.37 -20.39 16.28
C GLY A 491 -1.50 -19.15 16.47
N GLU A 492 -0.60 -19.27 17.45
CA GLU A 492 0.35 -18.25 17.85
C GLU A 492 1.31 -17.89 16.72
N TYR A 493 1.63 -16.61 16.62
CA TYR A 493 2.69 -16.05 15.79
C TYR A 493 3.90 -15.76 16.66
N ILE A 494 4.99 -16.49 16.45
CA ILE A 494 6.20 -16.40 17.26
C ILE A 494 7.34 -15.90 16.35
N PRO A 495 7.82 -14.66 16.50
CA PRO A 495 8.97 -14.17 15.75
C PRO A 495 10.22 -15.02 16.01
N VAL A 496 11.00 -15.26 14.96
CA VAL A 496 12.31 -15.92 15.07
C VAL A 496 13.36 -14.96 14.50
N TYR A 497 14.21 -14.44 15.38
CA TYR A 497 15.28 -13.53 14.98
C TYR A 497 16.55 -14.32 14.69
N PRO A 498 17.24 -14.03 13.56
CA PRO A 498 18.49 -14.71 13.28
C PRO A 498 19.60 -14.18 14.20
N GLN A 499 20.57 -15.03 14.55
CA GLN A 499 21.72 -14.66 15.38
C GLN A 499 22.72 -13.75 14.64
N GLN A 500 22.67 -13.77 13.30
CA GLN A 500 23.48 -12.99 12.37
C GLN A 500 22.62 -12.66 11.13
N GLY A 501 22.93 -11.60 10.37
CA GLY A 501 22.19 -11.28 9.15
C GLY A 501 20.76 -10.77 9.40
N GLU A 502 20.55 -9.97 10.44
CA GLU A 502 19.24 -9.47 10.93
C GLU A 502 18.37 -8.75 9.89
N ARG A 503 18.94 -8.33 8.75
CA ARG A 503 18.24 -7.60 7.69
C ARG A 503 17.81 -8.49 6.52
N ASN A 504 18.47 -9.62 6.33
CA ASN A 504 18.39 -10.35 5.05
C ASN A 504 17.46 -11.56 5.13
N VAL A 505 16.87 -11.79 6.31
CA VAL A 505 15.95 -12.90 6.56
C VAL A 505 14.87 -12.45 7.53
N ILE A 506 13.62 -12.69 7.16
CA ILE A 506 12.48 -12.70 8.09
C ILE A 506 12.09 -14.14 8.39
N ALA A 507 11.94 -14.48 9.66
CA ALA A 507 11.49 -15.80 10.09
C ALA A 507 10.47 -15.73 11.23
N PHE A 508 9.52 -16.65 11.23
CA PHE A 508 8.54 -16.78 12.30
C PHE A 508 7.92 -18.18 12.30
N LEU A 509 7.38 -18.58 13.45
CA LEU A 509 6.63 -19.82 13.63
C LEU A 509 5.13 -19.51 13.71
N ARG A 510 4.32 -20.42 13.16
CA ARG A 510 2.92 -20.60 13.52
C ARG A 510 2.80 -21.83 14.40
N HIS A 511 2.14 -21.72 15.55
CA HIS A 511 2.03 -22.80 16.53
C HIS A 511 0.61 -22.95 17.09
N HIS A 512 0.08 -24.18 17.06
CA HIS A 512 -1.18 -24.52 17.72
C HIS A 512 -1.22 -26.00 18.12
N GLY A 513 -1.24 -26.28 19.43
CA GLY A 513 -1.26 -27.63 19.96
C GLY A 513 0.04 -28.38 19.64
N SER A 514 -0.03 -29.43 18.82
CA SER A 514 1.15 -30.17 18.38
C SER A 514 1.62 -29.80 16.98
N LYS A 515 0.99 -28.79 16.35
CA LYS A 515 1.28 -28.41 14.96
C LYS A 515 2.10 -27.14 14.91
N TRP A 516 3.21 -27.22 14.20
CA TRP A 516 4.12 -26.11 13.99
C TRP A 516 4.40 -25.94 12.50
N VAL A 517 4.52 -24.68 12.08
CA VAL A 517 5.01 -24.32 10.75
C VAL A 517 6.07 -23.24 10.93
N LEU A 518 7.28 -23.49 10.41
CA LEU A 518 8.36 -22.53 10.34
C LEU A 518 8.37 -21.84 8.98
N ILE A 519 8.43 -20.51 8.98
CA ILE A 519 8.52 -19.68 7.79
C ILE A 519 9.89 -19.00 7.81
N VAL A 520 10.65 -19.12 6.71
CA VAL A 520 11.97 -18.48 6.54
C VAL A 520 12.08 -17.90 5.15
N LEU A 521 12.22 -16.58 5.06
CA LEU A 521 12.15 -15.84 3.80
C LEU A 521 13.30 -14.84 3.69
N PRO A 522 13.98 -14.77 2.54
CA PRO A 522 15.05 -13.80 2.33
C PRO A 522 14.48 -12.39 2.05
N LEU A 523 15.25 -11.37 2.43
CA LEU A 523 15.01 -9.94 2.21
C LEU A 523 16.36 -9.26 1.91
N ALA A 524 16.34 -8.03 1.41
CA ALA A 524 17.54 -7.23 1.14
C ALA A 524 18.63 -7.90 0.25
N ILE A 525 18.31 -8.95 -0.50
CA ILE A 525 19.30 -9.78 -1.22
C ILE A 525 19.82 -9.18 -2.53
N ALA A 526 19.17 -8.14 -3.07
CA ALA A 526 19.75 -7.39 -4.18
C ALA A 526 20.89 -6.48 -3.71
N ALA A 527 20.78 -5.96 -2.47
CA ALA A 527 21.85 -5.19 -1.83
C ALA A 527 22.90 -6.10 -1.14
N GLU A 528 22.46 -7.20 -0.53
CA GLU A 528 23.27 -8.10 0.29
C GLU A 528 23.05 -9.57 -0.13
N PRO A 529 23.66 -10.03 -1.26
CA PRO A 529 23.34 -11.32 -1.88
C PRO A 529 23.78 -12.55 -1.08
N GLU A 530 24.70 -12.40 -0.13
CA GLU A 530 25.19 -13.50 0.70
C GLU A 530 24.35 -13.65 1.97
N ILE A 531 23.57 -14.73 2.05
CA ILE A 531 22.78 -15.08 3.24
C ILE A 531 23.66 -15.87 4.21
N THR A 532 24.08 -15.21 5.29
CA THR A 532 24.86 -15.83 6.39
C THR A 532 24.03 -16.05 7.66
N ALA A 533 22.72 -15.81 7.57
CA ALA A 533 21.84 -15.86 8.71
C ALA A 533 21.71 -17.28 9.28
N VAL A 534 21.69 -17.35 10.60
CA VAL A 534 21.48 -18.60 11.35
C VAL A 534 20.34 -18.38 12.33
N ILE A 535 19.31 -19.22 12.24
CA ILE A 535 18.14 -19.15 13.11
C ILE A 535 18.22 -20.23 14.19
N GLN A 536 17.80 -19.86 15.40
CA GLN A 536 17.67 -20.77 16.54
C GLN A 536 16.19 -20.81 16.94
N LEU A 537 15.60 -22.00 16.90
CA LEU A 537 14.23 -22.26 17.30
C LEU A 537 14.13 -22.41 18.83
N PRO A 538 12.93 -22.16 19.41
CA PRO A 538 12.64 -22.44 20.81
C PRO A 538 12.89 -23.91 21.20
N ASP A 539 13.24 -24.16 22.47
CA ASP A 539 13.56 -25.51 22.98
C ASP A 539 12.37 -26.48 22.91
N ASP A 540 11.15 -25.97 22.86
CA ASP A 540 9.90 -26.75 22.74
C ASP A 540 9.43 -26.94 21.29
N ALA A 541 10.15 -26.35 20.32
CA ALA A 541 9.85 -26.58 18.91
C ALA A 541 10.23 -28.01 18.49
N PRO A 542 9.55 -28.57 17.47
CA PRO A 542 9.91 -29.87 16.91
C PRO A 542 11.35 -29.91 16.37
N GLU A 543 11.98 -31.08 16.44
CA GLU A 543 13.30 -31.29 15.83
C GLU A 543 13.23 -31.79 14.39
N ASN A 544 12.08 -32.28 13.91
CA ASN A 544 11.94 -32.81 12.55
C ASN A 544 10.90 -32.02 11.78
N TRP A 545 11.33 -31.53 10.63
CA TRP A 545 10.57 -30.65 9.77
C TRP A 545 10.61 -31.16 8.35
N LYS A 546 9.53 -30.88 7.61
CA LYS A 546 9.47 -31.16 6.18
C LYS A 546 9.22 -29.86 5.40
N ASN A 547 10.08 -29.56 4.45
CA ASN A 547 9.88 -28.44 3.52
C ASN A 547 8.70 -28.76 2.59
N ILE A 548 7.66 -27.91 2.60
CA ILE A 548 6.44 -28.18 1.82
C ILE A 548 6.67 -28.02 0.31
N PHE A 549 7.67 -27.24 -0.10
CA PHE A 549 7.95 -26.98 -1.51
C PHE A 549 8.89 -28.03 -2.11
N THR A 550 9.93 -28.44 -1.37
CA THR A 550 10.96 -29.36 -1.88
C THR A 550 10.76 -30.79 -1.42
N GLY A 551 10.01 -31.01 -0.34
CA GLY A 551 9.82 -32.31 0.30
C GLY A 551 10.99 -32.76 1.17
N GLU A 552 12.05 -31.95 1.30
CA GLU A 552 13.23 -32.25 2.10
C GLU A 552 12.91 -32.31 3.59
N ASN A 553 13.53 -33.28 4.27
CA ASN A 553 13.47 -33.38 5.72
C ASN A 553 14.65 -32.63 6.33
N VAL A 554 14.34 -31.71 7.24
CA VAL A 554 15.30 -30.88 7.96
C VAL A 554 15.22 -31.23 9.44
N SER A 555 16.37 -31.46 10.07
CA SER A 555 16.44 -31.82 11.49
C SER A 555 17.19 -30.78 12.33
N GLY A 556 16.82 -30.70 13.61
CA GLY A 556 17.45 -29.86 14.63
C GLY A 556 16.66 -28.59 14.95
N LEU A 557 17.17 -27.84 15.94
CA LEU A 557 16.62 -26.55 16.38
C LEU A 557 17.44 -25.36 15.87
N LYS A 558 18.55 -25.60 15.19
CA LYS A 558 19.45 -24.58 14.67
C LYS A 558 19.63 -24.82 13.18
N HIS A 559 19.36 -23.79 12.37
CA HIS A 559 19.42 -23.90 10.92
C HIS A 559 20.24 -22.76 10.34
N GLU A 560 21.17 -23.11 9.44
CA GLU A 560 21.77 -22.14 8.53
C GLU A 560 20.73 -21.84 7.45
N VAL A 561 20.36 -20.57 7.28
CA VAL A 561 19.26 -20.21 6.38
C VAL A 561 19.60 -20.52 4.93
N VAL A 562 20.87 -20.43 4.55
CA VAL A 562 21.32 -20.77 3.20
C VAL A 562 20.97 -22.21 2.82
N ASP A 563 21.08 -23.16 3.75
CA ASP A 563 20.75 -24.58 3.53
C ASP A 563 19.24 -24.77 3.30
N LEU A 564 18.40 -23.99 4.01
CA LEU A 564 16.95 -24.04 3.86
C LEU A 564 16.48 -23.49 2.50
N LEU A 565 17.30 -22.66 1.85
CA LEU A 565 16.97 -21.94 0.62
C LEU A 565 17.73 -22.46 -0.62
N ASP A 566 18.53 -23.52 -0.48
CA ASP A 566 19.42 -24.03 -1.54
C ASP A 566 18.63 -24.59 -2.73
N MET A 567 17.66 -25.46 -2.47
CA MET A 567 16.83 -26.08 -3.51
C MET A 567 15.72 -25.16 -4.02
N PHE A 568 15.19 -24.27 -3.18
CA PHE A 568 14.13 -23.34 -3.54
C PHE A 568 14.29 -22.03 -2.74
N PRO A 569 14.11 -20.85 -3.35
CA PRO A 569 14.57 -19.57 -2.78
C PRO A 569 13.72 -19.06 -1.60
N VAL A 570 12.73 -19.83 -1.14
CA VAL A 570 11.86 -19.55 0.01
C VAL A 570 11.55 -20.86 0.73
N ALA A 571 11.41 -20.82 2.05
CA ALA A 571 11.15 -22.02 2.84
C ALA A 571 9.92 -21.87 3.74
N VAL A 572 9.07 -22.89 3.69
CA VAL A 572 8.00 -23.13 4.67
C VAL A 572 8.11 -24.59 5.08
N LEU A 573 8.34 -24.84 6.37
CA LEU A 573 8.53 -26.18 6.91
C LEU A 573 7.37 -26.54 7.84
N GLU A 574 6.72 -27.68 7.64
CA GLU A 574 5.74 -28.22 8.59
C GLU A 574 6.39 -29.25 9.52
N SER A 575 5.98 -29.27 10.78
CA SER A 575 6.39 -30.32 11.73
C SER A 575 5.78 -31.67 11.33
N GLU A 576 6.57 -32.74 11.36
CA GLU A 576 6.10 -34.11 11.09
C GLU A 576 5.06 -34.62 12.12
#